data_AF-A0A7C3LCE3-F1
#
_entry.id   AF-A0A7C3LCE3-F1
#
_cell.length_a   1.000
_cell.length_b   1.000
_cell.length_c   1.000
_cell.angle_alpha   90.00
_cell.angle_beta   90.00
_cell.angle_gamma   90.00
#
_symmetry.space_group_name_H-M   'P 1'
#
loop_
_entity.id
_entity.type
_entity.pdbx_description
1 polymer ?
#
loop_
_entity_poly.entity_id
_entity_poly.type
_entity_poly.pdbx_seq_one_letter_code
_entity_poly.pdbx_strand_id
1 'polypeptide(L)'
;VRLDQAGADGLVLFNRFYQPDFDLDTEKVIPTLELSTSPELRLRLRWIAIISQFVEAELAITGGVHTAVDILKGIMAGAAVVMMTSALLNHGIDYLAQVLADLETLMKRDDFDSIAAVRGRMSQQRVAEPSVFERANYMNIILSMME
;
A
#
# COMPACT_ATOMS: atom_id res chain seq x y z
N VAL A 1 2.81 -2.65 -20.21
CA VAL A 1 4.19 -2.35 -19.72
C VAL A 1 5.19 -3.41 -20.23
N ARG A 2 6.52 -3.14 -20.29
CA ARG A 2 7.53 -4.12 -20.79
C ARG A 2 7.47 -5.48 -20.07
N LEU A 3 7.11 -5.47 -18.78
CA LEU A 3 6.96 -6.67 -17.96
C LEU A 3 5.73 -7.49 -18.37
N ASP A 4 4.59 -6.85 -18.68
CA ASP A 4 3.42 -7.54 -19.24
C ASP A 4 3.75 -8.18 -20.60
N GLN A 5 4.47 -7.43 -21.45
CA GLN A 5 4.90 -7.93 -22.76
C GLN A 5 5.84 -9.13 -22.65
N ALA A 6 6.58 -9.24 -21.54
CA ALA A 6 7.42 -10.39 -21.23
C ALA A 6 6.64 -11.58 -20.63
N GLY A 7 5.32 -11.44 -20.42
CA GLY A 7 4.45 -12.49 -19.91
C GLY A 7 4.41 -12.61 -18.38
N ALA A 8 4.70 -11.54 -17.64
CA ALA A 8 4.56 -11.57 -16.19
C ALA A 8 3.07 -11.62 -15.78
N ASP A 9 2.68 -12.63 -14.99
CA ASP A 9 1.31 -12.73 -14.45
C ASP A 9 1.05 -11.79 -13.27
N GLY A 10 2.12 -11.34 -12.60
CA GLY A 10 2.00 -10.44 -11.46
C GLY A 10 3.28 -9.69 -11.11
N LEU A 11 3.12 -8.52 -10.50
CA LEU A 11 4.18 -7.63 -10.08
C LEU A 11 4.04 -7.28 -8.60
N VAL A 12 5.06 -7.60 -7.81
CA VAL A 12 5.17 -7.14 -6.42
C VAL A 12 5.93 -5.83 -6.38
N LEU A 13 5.29 -4.77 -5.91
CA LEU A 13 5.83 -3.42 -5.97
C LEU A 13 6.22 -2.89 -4.58
N PHE A 14 7.24 -2.03 -4.58
CA PHE A 14 7.76 -1.24 -3.44
C PHE A 14 8.55 -2.01 -2.38
N ASN A 15 9.39 -2.95 -2.84
CA ASN A 15 10.40 -3.55 -1.96
C ASN A 15 11.32 -2.48 -1.36
N ARG A 16 11.71 -2.66 -0.09
CA ARG A 16 12.67 -1.80 0.60
C ARG A 16 14.05 -2.42 0.49
N PHE A 17 15.04 -1.62 0.10
CA PHE A 17 16.44 -2.02 0.22
C PHE A 17 16.89 -1.87 1.67
N TYR A 18 17.72 -2.79 2.15
CA TYR A 18 18.46 -2.57 3.38
C TYR A 18 19.45 -1.44 3.14
N GLN A 19 19.25 -0.34 3.87
CA GLN A 19 20.07 0.86 3.71
C GLN A 19 21.17 0.82 4.77
N PRO A 20 22.43 1.08 4.40
CA PRO A 20 23.49 1.24 5.38
C PRO A 20 23.24 2.50 6.22
N ASP A 21 23.64 2.46 7.47
CA ASP A 21 23.75 3.64 8.32
C ASP A 21 25.19 3.77 8.82
N PHE A 22 25.52 4.91 9.43
CA PHE A 22 26.86 5.22 9.89
C PHE A 22 26.87 5.49 11.39
N ASP A 23 27.75 4.80 12.10
CA ASP A 23 28.12 5.16 13.47
C ASP A 23 29.18 6.27 13.40
N LEU A 24 28.81 7.48 13.85
CA LEU A 24 29.67 8.67 13.77
C LEU A 24 30.82 8.65 14.78
N ASP A 25 30.72 7.87 15.85
CA ASP A 25 31.77 7.78 16.87
C ASP A 25 32.84 6.77 16.46
N THR A 26 32.44 5.71 15.76
CA THR A 26 33.35 4.62 15.33
C THR A 26 33.73 4.66 13.86
N GLU A 27 33.14 5.56 13.07
CA GLU A 27 33.31 5.70 11.62
C GLU A 27 33.04 4.40 10.85
N LYS A 28 32.07 3.61 11.32
CA LYS A 28 31.71 2.30 10.72
C LYS A 28 30.34 2.33 10.07
N VAL A 29 30.22 1.55 9.00
CA VAL A 29 28.93 1.20 8.43
C VAL A 29 28.26 0.18 9.34
N ILE A 30 27.04 0.47 9.78
CA ILE A 30 26.22 -0.43 10.60
C ILE A 30 25.02 -0.94 9.80
N PRO A 31 24.66 -2.23 9.93
CA PRO A 31 23.44 -2.75 9.34
C PRO A 31 22.24 -2.29 10.16
N THR A 32 21.35 -1.51 9.53
CA THR A 32 20.12 -1.05 10.18
C THR A 32 18.91 -1.72 9.52
N LEU A 33 18.06 -2.34 10.35
CA LEU A 33 16.77 -2.86 9.93
C LEU A 33 15.67 -1.94 10.46
N GLU A 34 15.13 -1.12 9.57
CA GLU A 34 13.90 -0.38 9.86
C GLU A 34 12.70 -1.12 9.26
N LEU A 35 11.79 -1.54 10.14
CA LEU A 35 10.50 -2.08 9.71
C LEU A 35 9.61 -0.94 9.19
N SER A 36 8.84 -1.25 8.16
CA SER A 36 7.90 -0.27 7.60
C SER A 36 6.78 0.07 8.59
N THR A 37 6.10 1.19 8.38
CA THR A 37 4.95 1.66 9.16
C THR A 37 3.76 2.00 8.26
N SER A 38 2.52 1.97 8.77
CA SER A 38 1.31 2.29 7.98
C SER A 38 1.36 3.61 7.19
N PRO A 39 1.93 4.72 7.71
CA PRO A 39 2.05 5.96 6.95
C PRO A 39 2.78 5.82 5.61
N GLU A 40 3.75 4.92 5.49
CA GLU A 40 4.50 4.71 4.25
C GLU A 40 3.64 4.09 3.13
N LEU A 41 2.48 3.52 3.46
CA LEU A 41 1.55 2.96 2.48
C LEU A 41 1.00 4.04 1.54
N ARG A 42 0.87 5.30 2.00
CA ARG A 42 0.24 6.39 1.22
C ARG A 42 0.87 6.59 -0.15
N LEU A 43 2.20 6.59 -0.22
CA LEU A 43 2.92 6.73 -1.50
C LEU A 43 2.66 5.53 -2.43
N ARG A 44 2.57 4.34 -1.86
CA ARG A 44 2.34 3.09 -2.59
C ARG A 44 0.91 3.03 -3.15
N LEU A 45 -0.08 3.43 -2.34
CA LEU A 45 -1.48 3.55 -2.77
C LEU A 45 -1.63 4.47 -3.98
N ARG A 46 -0.98 5.64 -3.92
CA ARG A 46 -0.97 6.60 -5.03
C ARG A 46 -0.49 5.95 -6.32
N TRP A 47 0.65 5.26 -6.27
CA TRP A 47 1.22 4.65 -7.46
C TRP A 47 0.38 3.49 -7.98
N ILE A 48 -0.14 2.64 -7.09
CA ILE A 48 -1.01 1.52 -7.48
C ILE A 48 -2.28 2.04 -8.17
N ALA A 49 -2.92 3.06 -7.60
CA ALA A 49 -4.11 3.68 -8.18
C ALA A 49 -3.88 4.26 -9.56
N ILE A 50 -2.66 4.74 -9.85
CA ILE A 50 -2.27 5.25 -11.17
C ILE A 50 -1.95 4.11 -12.14
N ILE A 51 -1.14 3.12 -11.73
CA ILE A 51 -0.57 2.13 -12.66
C ILE A 51 -1.50 0.94 -12.94
N SER A 52 -2.47 0.66 -12.06
CA SER A 52 -3.35 -0.51 -12.20
C SER A 52 -4.19 -0.52 -13.47
N GLN A 53 -4.34 0.62 -14.13
CA GLN A 53 -5.04 0.75 -15.42
C GLN A 53 -4.14 0.54 -16.64
N PHE A 54 -2.81 0.51 -16.44
CA PHE A 54 -1.81 0.44 -17.52
C PHE A 54 -1.06 -0.91 -17.55
N VAL A 55 -1.39 -1.80 -16.62
CA VAL A 55 -0.72 -3.08 -16.37
C VAL A 55 -1.79 -4.16 -16.31
N GLU A 56 -1.64 -5.19 -17.14
CA GLU A 56 -2.52 -6.36 -17.14
C GLU A 56 -2.13 -7.36 -16.05
N ALA A 57 -0.84 -7.42 -15.70
CA ALA A 57 -0.33 -8.25 -14.61
C ALA A 57 -0.96 -7.88 -13.26
N GLU A 58 -1.19 -8.88 -12.42
CA GLU A 58 -1.74 -8.70 -11.09
C GLU A 58 -0.79 -7.93 -10.18
N LEU A 59 -1.29 -6.89 -9.51
CA LEU A 59 -0.46 -6.04 -8.67
C LEU A 59 -0.51 -6.46 -7.21
N ALA A 60 0.66 -6.57 -6.58
CA ALA A 60 0.80 -6.76 -5.15
C ALA A 60 1.54 -5.58 -4.50
N ILE A 61 1.07 -5.13 -3.33
CA ILE A 61 1.71 -4.07 -2.55
C ILE A 61 2.47 -4.70 -1.39
N THR A 62 3.74 -4.31 -1.23
CA THR A 62 4.49 -4.57 0.00
C THR A 62 4.97 -3.27 0.66
N GLY A 63 5.11 -3.29 1.98
CA GLY A 63 5.55 -2.17 2.81
C GLY A 63 4.39 -1.28 3.26
N GLY A 64 4.32 -1.04 4.57
CA GLY A 64 3.33 -0.17 5.19
C GLY A 64 1.92 -0.78 5.36
N VAL A 65 1.76 -2.09 5.19
CA VAL A 65 0.46 -2.74 5.49
C VAL A 65 0.52 -3.36 6.88
N HIS A 66 -0.21 -2.78 7.83
CA HIS A 66 -0.23 -3.27 9.22
C HIS A 66 -1.62 -3.56 9.75
N THR A 67 -2.67 -2.96 9.20
CA THR A 67 -4.03 -3.09 9.73
C THR A 67 -5.02 -3.54 8.66
N ALA A 68 -6.23 -3.91 9.08
CA ALA A 68 -7.33 -4.19 8.17
C ALA A 68 -7.68 -2.98 7.28
N VAL A 69 -7.55 -1.76 7.81
CA VAL A 69 -7.73 -0.52 7.04
C VAL A 69 -6.68 -0.38 5.95
N ASP A 70 -5.43 -0.75 6.24
CA ASP A 70 -4.34 -0.71 5.27
C ASP A 70 -4.55 -1.73 4.14
N ILE A 71 -5.01 -2.94 4.49
CA ILE A 71 -5.40 -3.97 3.51
C ILE A 71 -6.48 -3.41 2.58
N LEU A 72 -7.57 -2.91 3.16
CA LEU A 72 -8.71 -2.43 2.39
C LEU A 72 -8.30 -1.29 1.45
N LYS A 73 -7.49 -0.34 1.92
CA LYS A 73 -6.94 0.73 1.07
C LYS A 73 -6.13 0.19 -0.10
N GLY A 74 -5.25 -0.79 0.14
CA GLY A 74 -4.42 -1.40 -0.90
C GLY A 74 -5.25 -2.06 -2.00
N ILE A 75 -6.26 -2.84 -1.61
CA ILE A 75 -7.19 -3.48 -2.55
C ILE A 75 -8.02 -2.43 -3.29
N MET A 76 -8.58 -1.45 -2.59
CA MET A 76 -9.37 -0.37 -3.20
C MET A 76 -8.56 0.44 -4.21
N ALA A 77 -7.26 0.64 -3.98
CA ALA A 77 -6.37 1.30 -4.93
C ALA A 77 -6.18 0.48 -6.23
N GLY A 78 -6.38 -0.84 -6.20
CA GLY A 78 -6.29 -1.70 -7.39
C GLY A 78 -5.43 -2.95 -7.23
N ALA A 79 -4.74 -3.11 -6.10
CA ALA A 79 -3.95 -4.29 -5.83
C ALA A 79 -4.83 -5.55 -5.69
N ALA A 80 -4.31 -6.68 -6.14
CA ALA A 80 -4.87 -8.00 -5.87
C ALA A 80 -4.45 -8.51 -4.49
N VAL A 81 -3.21 -8.20 -4.10
CA VAL A 81 -2.55 -8.73 -2.90
C VAL A 81 -1.89 -7.59 -2.14
N VAL A 82 -1.89 -7.71 -0.81
CA VAL A 82 -1.17 -6.83 0.11
C VAL A 82 -0.32 -7.68 1.05
N MET A 83 0.89 -7.20 1.37
CA MET A 83 1.88 -7.96 2.14
C MET A 83 2.25 -7.22 3.42
N MET A 84 2.21 -7.94 4.55
CA MET A 84 2.23 -7.37 5.91
C MET A 84 3.47 -7.75 6.73
N THR A 85 4.60 -8.00 6.10
CA THR A 85 5.80 -8.57 6.76
C THR A 85 6.19 -7.83 8.03
N SER A 86 6.24 -6.49 8.02
CA SER A 86 6.62 -5.69 9.19
C SER A 86 5.64 -5.86 10.36
N ALA A 87 4.34 -5.95 10.10
CA ALA A 87 3.35 -6.18 11.15
C ALA A 87 3.49 -7.57 11.78
N LEU A 88 3.75 -8.59 10.97
CA LEU A 88 3.96 -9.96 11.48
C LEU A 88 5.26 -10.09 12.28
N LEU A 89 6.31 -9.37 11.89
CA LEU A 89 7.55 -9.32 12.68
C LEU A 89 7.35 -8.62 14.04
N ASN A 90 6.46 -7.62 14.10
CA ASN A 90 6.17 -6.90 15.35
C ASN A 90 5.20 -7.64 16.28
N HIS A 91 4.18 -8.29 15.72
CA HIS A 91 3.04 -8.82 16.48
C HIS A 91 2.95 -10.36 16.50
N GLY A 92 3.78 -11.05 15.71
CA GLY A 92 3.71 -12.50 15.53
C GLY A 92 2.63 -12.94 14.53
N ILE A 93 2.60 -14.24 14.24
CA ILE A 93 1.71 -14.81 13.21
C ILE A 93 0.23 -14.78 13.62
N ASP A 94 -0.06 -14.86 14.92
CA ASP A 94 -1.43 -14.86 15.47
C ASP A 94 -2.16 -13.54 15.18
N TYR A 95 -1.41 -12.46 14.91
CA TYR A 95 -1.97 -11.18 14.52
C TYR A 95 -2.81 -11.24 13.24
N LEU A 96 -2.56 -12.21 12.34
CA LEU A 96 -3.38 -12.42 11.15
C LEU A 96 -4.85 -12.69 11.49
N ALA A 97 -5.12 -13.43 12.57
CA ALA A 97 -6.49 -13.74 12.98
C ALA A 97 -7.23 -12.46 13.41
N GLN A 98 -6.55 -11.58 14.16
CA GLN A 98 -7.12 -10.29 14.57
C GLN A 98 -7.39 -9.41 13.35
N VAL A 99 -6.42 -9.27 12.46
CA VAL A 99 -6.55 -8.44 11.25
C VAL A 99 -7.66 -8.94 10.33
N LEU A 100 -7.83 -10.26 10.20
CA LEU A 100 -8.92 -10.85 9.43
C LEU A 100 -10.29 -10.51 10.03
N ALA A 101 -10.45 -10.66 11.35
CA ALA A 101 -11.69 -10.31 12.04
C ALA A 101 -12.03 -8.80 11.93
N ASP A 102 -11.00 -7.94 12.01
CA ASP A 102 -11.15 -6.50 11.81
C ASP A 102 -11.56 -6.18 10.37
N LEU A 103 -11.00 -6.87 9.38
CA LEU A 103 -11.35 -6.69 7.97
C LEU A 103 -12.79 -7.12 7.68
N GLU A 104 -13.24 -8.25 8.21
CA GLU A 104 -14.63 -8.69 8.08
C GLU A 104 -15.60 -7.70 8.72
N THR A 105 -15.24 -7.15 9.88
CA THR A 105 -16.02 -6.10 10.55
C THR A 105 -16.11 -4.84 9.71
N LEU A 106 -15.00 -4.38 9.13
CA LEU A 106 -14.97 -3.22 8.24
C LEU A 106 -15.81 -3.43 6.98
N MET A 107 -15.70 -4.60 6.35
CA MET A 107 -16.48 -4.92 5.15
C MET A 107 -17.97 -4.98 5.44
N LYS A 108 -18.40 -5.53 6.58
CA LYS A 108 -19.80 -5.52 7.01
C LYS A 108 -20.31 -4.11 7.31
N ARG A 109 -19.49 -3.29 7.98
CA ARG A 109 -19.86 -1.90 8.30
C ARG A 109 -20.09 -1.06 7.04
N ASP A 110 -19.30 -1.30 6.01
CA ASP A 110 -19.30 -0.51 4.76
C ASP A 110 -20.13 -1.18 3.64
N ASP A 111 -20.92 -2.22 3.96
CA ASP A 111 -21.78 -2.98 3.04
C ASP A 111 -21.05 -3.51 1.80
N PHE A 112 -19.84 -4.04 2.00
CA PHE A 112 -19.05 -4.67 0.94
C PHE A 112 -19.24 -6.19 0.93
N ASP A 113 -19.84 -6.70 -0.14
CA ASP A 113 -20.12 -8.15 -0.30
C ASP A 113 -18.87 -9.02 -0.42
N SER A 114 -17.80 -8.50 -1.01
CA SER A 114 -16.55 -9.25 -1.19
C SER A 114 -15.34 -8.35 -1.40
N ILE A 115 -14.15 -8.90 -1.12
CA ILE A 115 -12.88 -8.21 -1.34
C ILE A 115 -12.64 -7.92 -2.83
N ALA A 116 -13.16 -8.79 -3.71
CA ALA A 116 -13.12 -8.59 -5.16
C ALA A 116 -13.99 -7.40 -5.59
N ALA A 117 -15.16 -7.21 -4.97
CA ALA A 117 -16.09 -6.14 -5.31
C ALA A 117 -15.55 -4.73 -4.98
N VAL A 118 -14.62 -4.61 -4.03
CA VAL A 118 -14.01 -3.33 -3.64
C VAL A 118 -12.75 -3.00 -4.42
N ARG A 119 -12.18 -3.98 -5.14
CA ARG A 119 -10.92 -3.83 -5.83
C ARG A 119 -10.98 -2.72 -6.89
N GLY A 120 -10.01 -1.80 -6.84
CA GLY A 120 -9.86 -0.71 -7.80
C GLY A 120 -10.93 0.38 -7.74
N ARG A 121 -11.84 0.38 -6.75
CA ARG A 121 -12.84 1.46 -6.57
C ARG A 121 -12.21 2.84 -6.37
N MET A 122 -10.97 2.89 -5.87
CA MET A 122 -10.16 4.10 -5.68
C MET A 122 -9.00 4.16 -6.68
N SER A 123 -9.10 3.51 -7.84
CA SER A 123 -8.14 3.71 -8.93
C SER A 123 -8.36 5.08 -9.59
N GLN A 124 -7.31 5.64 -10.20
CA GLN A 124 -7.36 6.96 -10.84
C GLN A 124 -8.48 7.05 -11.89
N GLN A 125 -8.76 5.96 -12.61
CA GLN A 125 -9.81 5.90 -13.62
C GLN A 125 -11.23 5.97 -13.04
N ARG A 126 -11.44 5.55 -11.79
CA ARG A 126 -12.78 5.38 -11.19
C ARG A 126 -13.15 6.47 -10.18
N VAL A 127 -12.19 7.29 -9.74
CA VAL A 127 -12.46 8.39 -8.81
C VAL A 127 -12.98 9.60 -9.58
N ALA A 128 -13.98 10.28 -9.00
CA ALA A 128 -14.65 11.44 -9.60
C ALA A 128 -13.67 12.58 -9.97
N GLU A 129 -12.57 12.69 -9.23
CA GLU A 129 -11.51 13.67 -9.46
C GLU A 129 -10.13 12.97 -9.58
N PRO A 130 -9.71 12.58 -10.81
CA PRO A 130 -8.44 11.90 -11.04
C PRO A 130 -7.19 12.69 -10.61
N SER A 131 -7.30 14.03 -10.55
CA SER A 131 -6.21 14.95 -10.14
C SER A 131 -5.84 14.82 -8.66
N VAL A 132 -6.69 14.19 -7.83
CA VAL A 132 -6.41 13.89 -6.42
C VAL A 132 -5.23 12.91 -6.28
N PHE A 133 -4.97 12.06 -7.26
CA PHE A 133 -3.74 11.25 -7.28
C PHE A 133 -2.51 12.01 -7.79
N GLU A 134 -2.69 13.25 -8.24
CA GLU A 134 -1.66 14.12 -8.79
C GLU A 134 -1.36 15.28 -7.83
N ARG A 135 -0.97 16.45 -8.35
CA ARG A 135 -0.62 17.62 -7.55
C ARG A 135 -1.82 18.20 -6.79
N ALA A 136 -3.06 17.88 -7.16
CA ALA A 136 -4.23 18.49 -6.53
C ALA A 136 -4.38 18.09 -5.05
N ASN A 137 -4.08 16.85 -4.67
CA ASN A 137 -4.11 16.44 -3.26
C ASN A 137 -3.05 17.17 -2.41
N TYR A 138 -1.88 17.47 -2.97
CA TYR A 138 -0.90 18.31 -2.32
C TYR A 138 -1.42 19.74 -2.10
N MET A 139 -2.10 20.32 -3.10
CA MET A 139 -2.71 21.65 -2.99
C MET A 139 -3.85 21.69 -1.96
N ASN A 140 -4.71 20.67 -1.93
CA ASN A 140 -5.80 20.57 -0.96
C ASN A 140 -5.28 20.50 0.48
N ILE A 141 -4.21 19.75 0.73
CA ILE A 141 -3.56 19.71 2.06
C ILE A 141 -3.07 21.11 2.45
N ILE A 142 -2.35 21.81 1.56
CA ILE A 142 -1.85 23.16 1.85
C ILE A 142 -3.00 24.14 2.13
N LEU A 143 -4.04 24.12 1.30
CA LEU A 143 -5.20 25.00 1.47
C LEU A 143 -5.94 24.71 2.80
N SER A 144 -6.08 23.44 3.18
CA SER A 144 -6.67 23.06 4.47
C SER A 144 -5.85 23.46 5.70
N MET A 145 -4.55 23.74 5.52
CA MET A 145 -3.68 24.26 6.59
C MET A 145 -3.73 25.80 6.68
N MET A 146 -4.37 26.47 5.73
CA MET A 146 -4.50 27.93 5.66
C MET A 146 -5.88 28.42 6.12
N GLU A 147 -6.83 27.52 6.36
CA GLU A 147 -8.13 27.76 7.03
C GLU A 147 -8.00 27.56 8.54
#